data_AF-A0A954XR22-F1
#
_entry.id   AF-A0A954XR22-F1
#
_cell.length_a   1.000
_cell.length_b   1.000
_cell.length_c   1.000
_cell.angle_alpha   90.00
_cell.angle_beta   90.00
_cell.angle_gamma   90.00
#
_symmetry.space_group_name_H-M   'P 1'
#
loop_
_entity.id
_entity.type
_entity.pdbx_description
1 polymer ?
#
loop_
_entity_poly.entity_id
_entity_poly.type
_entity_poly.pdbx_seq_one_letter_code
_entity_poly.pdbx_strand_id
1 'polypeptide(L)'
;MAKKKRISKHERSRRQWEQERDQYKEFQRIAPTYKAHLKKHGCDLPFYDYIDSYTHEFARIKEEALKKHPSLLGIHEVSGEVYHNLEHSWNDLGYGHLNQVFYDIGADVSDYGQNSLDANLQGSAITFVSDDGETYTAIFIKKDIRCSFRLAEYKYTLKIPALLHELGHVTDIEQGKNFDVPNKRANIIEAEVFAHLFALEQLATRCLTASYRMLYEGLEDAIPKGGYLAQVAELVLQRAPEHNPIDWQRLDIPLPV
;
A
#
# COMPACT_ATOMS: atom_id res chain seq x y z
N MET A 1 6.35 33.14 36.41
CA MET A 1 5.75 32.28 35.36
C MET A 1 6.73 32.17 34.20
N ALA A 2 7.31 30.99 33.96
CA ALA A 2 8.25 30.79 32.86
C ALA A 2 7.50 30.71 31.52
N LYS A 3 7.82 31.61 30.58
CA LYS A 3 7.33 31.54 29.19
C LYS A 3 7.85 30.25 28.56
N LYS A 4 6.98 29.25 28.33
CA LYS A 4 7.31 28.07 27.52
C LYS A 4 7.79 28.54 26.15
N LYS A 5 9.09 28.32 25.85
CA LYS A 5 9.70 28.63 24.57
C LYS A 5 8.98 27.82 23.49
N ARG A 6 8.33 28.50 22.55
CA ARG A 6 7.53 27.86 21.50
C ARG A 6 8.49 27.17 20.53
N ILE A 7 8.67 25.86 20.70
CA ILE A 7 9.50 25.02 19.81
C ILE A 7 8.94 25.13 18.39
N SER A 8 9.80 25.42 17.42
CA SER A 8 9.42 25.57 16.01
C SER A 8 8.95 24.23 15.42
N LYS A 9 8.11 24.28 14.38
CA LYS A 9 7.66 23.08 13.65
C LYS A 9 8.84 22.26 13.12
N HIS A 10 9.87 22.94 12.63
CA HIS A 10 11.11 22.32 12.13
C HIS A 10 11.85 21.55 13.23
N GLU A 11 11.99 22.15 14.42
CA GLU A 11 12.67 21.52 15.54
C GLU A 11 11.91 20.28 16.06
N ARG A 12 10.58 20.33 16.12
CA ARG A 12 9.76 19.15 16.46
C ARG A 12 9.97 18.01 15.45
N SER A 13 9.94 18.34 14.16
CA SER A 13 10.15 17.37 13.09
C SER A 13 11.53 16.73 13.13
N ARG A 14 12.58 17.53 13.44
CA ARG A 14 13.95 17.01 13.58
C ARG A 14 14.08 16.05 14.77
N ARG A 15 13.54 16.43 15.94
CA ARG A 15 13.55 15.58 17.14
C ARG A 15 12.82 14.26 16.90
N GLN A 16 11.67 14.30 16.22
CA GLN A 16 10.94 13.09 15.87
C GLN A 16 11.75 12.17 14.95
N TRP A 17 12.39 12.74 13.91
CA TRP A 17 13.25 11.96 13.02
C TRP A 17 14.44 11.33 13.76
N GLU A 18 15.07 12.07 14.68
CA GLU A 18 16.16 11.55 15.52
C GLU A 18 15.68 10.37 16.38
N GLN A 19 14.51 10.52 17.02
CA GLN A 19 13.90 9.46 17.83
C GLN A 19 13.59 8.20 17.02
N GLU A 20 12.90 8.34 15.87
CA GLU A 20 12.56 7.20 15.01
C GLU A 20 13.82 6.51 14.46
N ARG A 21 14.85 7.28 14.08
CA ARG A 21 16.13 6.73 13.61
C ARG A 21 16.84 5.95 14.71
N ASP A 22 16.88 6.48 15.92
CA ASP A 22 17.58 5.83 17.03
C ASP A 22 16.83 4.56 17.48
N GLN A 23 15.50 4.59 17.48
CA GLN A 23 14.66 3.40 17.66
C GLN A 23 14.92 2.35 16.58
N TYR A 24 14.95 2.74 15.31
CA TYR A 24 15.22 1.82 14.21
C TYR A 24 16.59 1.16 14.31
N LYS A 25 17.64 1.94 14.65
CA LYS A 25 18.99 1.39 14.88
C LYS A 25 19.01 0.40 16.04
N GLU A 26 18.29 0.68 17.10
CA GLU A 26 18.18 -0.23 18.24
C GLU A 26 17.48 -1.52 17.84
N PHE A 27 16.38 -1.45 17.10
CA PHE A 27 15.71 -2.62 16.55
C PHE A 27 16.64 -3.45 15.66
N GLN A 28 17.38 -2.83 14.75
CA GLN A 28 18.36 -3.52 13.91
C GLN A 28 19.44 -4.23 14.75
N ARG A 29 19.90 -3.59 15.82
CA ARG A 29 20.93 -4.15 16.72
C ARG A 29 20.42 -5.38 17.46
N ILE A 30 19.19 -5.36 17.96
CA ILE A 30 18.62 -6.45 18.77
C ILE A 30 17.92 -7.53 17.92
N ALA A 31 17.65 -7.23 16.64
CA ALA A 31 16.88 -8.08 15.73
C ALA A 31 17.33 -9.55 15.71
N PRO A 32 18.62 -9.90 15.54
CA PRO A 32 19.02 -11.30 15.46
C PRO A 32 18.72 -12.08 16.74
N THR A 33 19.01 -11.47 17.91
CA THR A 33 18.78 -12.07 19.22
C THR A 33 17.27 -12.24 19.48
N TYR A 34 16.48 -11.22 19.19
CA TYR A 34 15.03 -11.26 19.37
C TYR A 34 14.37 -12.32 18.48
N LYS A 35 14.71 -12.36 17.20
CA LYS A 35 14.17 -13.37 16.27
C LYS A 35 14.53 -14.79 16.70
N ALA A 36 15.78 -15.03 17.09
CA ALA A 36 16.19 -16.34 17.59
C ALA A 36 15.41 -16.73 18.85
N HIS A 37 15.16 -15.77 19.76
CA HIS A 37 14.38 -15.99 20.97
C HIS A 37 12.91 -16.30 20.67
N LEU A 38 12.26 -15.51 19.80
CA LEU A 38 10.88 -15.69 19.36
C LEU A 38 10.69 -17.06 18.68
N LYS A 39 11.62 -17.42 17.79
CA LYS A 39 11.61 -18.72 17.11
C LYS A 39 11.73 -19.89 18.08
N LYS A 40 12.57 -19.77 19.13
CA LYS A 40 12.67 -20.78 20.20
C LYS A 40 11.35 -20.98 20.96
N HIS A 41 10.49 -19.97 20.99
CA HIS A 41 9.17 -19.99 21.64
C HIS A 41 8.03 -20.25 20.65
N GLY A 42 8.34 -20.76 19.45
CA GLY A 42 7.33 -21.15 18.46
C GLY A 42 6.78 -20.00 17.61
N CYS A 43 7.31 -18.78 17.75
CA CYS A 43 6.97 -17.65 16.91
C CYS A 43 7.99 -17.52 15.77
N ASP A 44 7.75 -18.22 14.66
CA ASP A 44 8.56 -18.18 13.44
C ASP A 44 7.74 -17.52 12.33
N LEU A 45 7.87 -16.19 12.20
CA LEU A 45 7.07 -15.38 11.27
C LEU A 45 7.84 -15.10 9.98
N PRO A 46 7.16 -15.01 8.83
CA PRO A 46 7.77 -14.53 7.59
C PRO A 46 8.33 -13.10 7.69
N PHE A 47 7.69 -12.27 8.52
CA PHE A 47 8.06 -10.88 8.74
C PHE A 47 7.75 -10.47 10.19
N TYR A 48 8.66 -9.75 10.83
CA TYR A 48 8.47 -9.19 12.17
C TYR A 48 8.40 -7.66 12.08
N ASP A 49 7.21 -7.09 12.27
CA ASP A 49 7.00 -5.64 12.23
C ASP A 49 8.04 -4.86 13.08
N TYR A 50 8.55 -3.75 12.53
CA TYR A 50 9.60 -2.88 13.11
C TYR A 50 10.99 -3.50 13.31
N ILE A 51 11.13 -4.83 13.31
CA ILE A 51 12.42 -5.53 13.33
C ILE A 51 12.92 -5.74 11.90
N ASP A 52 12.05 -6.24 11.03
CA ASP A 52 12.35 -6.43 9.62
C ASP A 52 12.25 -5.14 8.82
N SER A 53 12.96 -5.12 7.69
CA SER A 53 12.95 -3.96 6.83
C SER A 53 11.72 -3.96 5.91
N TYR A 54 10.82 -3.01 6.12
CA TYR A 54 9.70 -2.74 5.21
C TYR A 54 10.18 -2.28 3.83
N THR A 55 11.27 -1.54 3.75
CA THR A 55 11.85 -1.14 2.45
C THR A 55 12.29 -2.37 1.66
N HIS A 56 12.95 -3.32 2.31
CA HIS A 56 13.36 -4.59 1.68
C HIS A 56 12.15 -5.45 1.30
N GLU A 57 11.14 -5.54 2.17
CA GLU A 57 9.92 -6.28 1.88
C GLU A 57 9.14 -5.69 0.71
N PHE A 58 9.04 -4.36 0.62
CA PHE A 58 8.44 -3.68 -0.53
C PHE A 58 9.19 -4.01 -1.84
N ALA A 59 10.53 -3.99 -1.82
CA ALA A 59 11.34 -4.37 -2.97
C ALA A 59 11.11 -5.85 -3.36
N ARG A 60 11.06 -6.76 -2.38
CA ARG A 60 10.76 -8.17 -2.60
C ARG A 60 9.38 -8.37 -3.26
N ILE A 61 8.33 -7.71 -2.75
CA ILE A 61 6.98 -7.76 -3.31
C ILE A 61 6.99 -7.26 -4.77
N LYS A 62 7.69 -6.17 -5.05
CA LYS A 62 7.85 -5.63 -6.42
C LYS A 62 8.51 -6.65 -7.36
N GLU A 63 9.61 -7.26 -6.94
CA GLU A 63 10.32 -8.27 -7.75
C GLU A 63 9.47 -9.52 -7.99
N GLU A 64 8.72 -9.97 -6.98
CA GLU A 64 7.78 -11.09 -7.11
C GLU A 64 6.67 -10.77 -8.10
N ALA A 65 6.09 -9.57 -8.00
CA ALA A 65 5.01 -9.13 -8.87
C ALA A 65 5.43 -9.08 -10.35
N LEU A 66 6.59 -8.49 -10.64
CA LEU A 66 7.11 -8.39 -12.02
C LEU A 66 7.39 -9.77 -12.65
N LYS A 67 7.65 -10.80 -11.83
CA LYS A 67 7.80 -12.18 -12.32
C LYS A 67 6.44 -12.88 -12.51
N LYS A 68 5.48 -12.56 -11.66
CA LYS A 68 4.17 -13.23 -11.59
C LYS A 68 3.17 -12.70 -12.63
N HIS A 69 3.27 -11.41 -12.99
CA HIS A 69 2.30 -10.70 -13.83
C HIS A 69 2.94 -10.29 -15.16
N PRO A 70 2.75 -11.06 -16.24
CA PRO A 70 3.35 -10.76 -17.54
C PRO A 70 2.92 -9.43 -18.14
N SER A 71 1.72 -8.94 -17.81
CA SER A 71 1.23 -7.64 -18.28
C SER A 71 1.86 -6.45 -17.55
N LEU A 72 2.47 -6.67 -16.39
CA LEU A 72 3.00 -5.61 -15.53
C LEU A 72 4.39 -5.15 -16.03
N LEU A 73 4.42 -4.00 -16.69
CA LEU A 73 5.64 -3.44 -17.25
C LEU A 73 6.57 -2.83 -16.20
N GLY A 74 6.03 -2.37 -15.07
CA GLY A 74 6.82 -1.68 -14.06
C GLY A 74 6.04 -1.26 -12.82
N ILE A 75 6.79 -1.09 -11.72
CA ILE A 75 6.31 -0.50 -10.47
C ILE A 75 7.26 0.65 -10.12
N HIS A 76 6.73 1.89 -10.07
CA HIS A 76 7.51 3.11 -9.97
C HIS A 76 7.19 3.88 -8.70
N GLU A 77 8.23 4.29 -7.97
CA GLU A 77 8.07 5.27 -6.90
C GLU A 77 8.28 6.68 -7.46
N VAL A 78 7.20 7.45 -7.63
CA VAL A 78 7.22 8.75 -8.30
C VAL A 78 7.03 9.93 -7.34
N SER A 79 7.59 11.10 -7.68
CA SER A 79 7.37 12.31 -6.89
C SER A 79 5.89 12.72 -6.92
N GLY A 80 5.45 13.54 -5.96
CA GLY A 80 4.07 14.04 -5.98
C GLY A 80 3.72 14.82 -7.25
N GLU A 81 4.67 15.55 -7.82
CA GLU A 81 4.49 16.29 -9.08
C GLU A 81 4.25 15.35 -10.27
N VAL A 82 5.09 14.33 -10.42
CA VAL A 82 4.92 13.32 -11.47
C VAL A 82 3.62 12.55 -11.26
N TYR A 83 3.29 12.19 -10.02
CA TYR A 83 2.05 11.49 -9.68
C TYR A 83 0.79 12.24 -10.12
N HIS A 84 0.77 13.57 -9.99
CA HIS A 84 -0.38 14.39 -10.38
C HIS A 84 -0.43 14.72 -11.88
N ASN A 85 0.66 14.49 -12.62
CA ASN A 85 0.79 14.78 -14.05
C ASN A 85 1.25 13.56 -14.86
N LEU A 86 0.86 12.35 -14.43
CA LEU A 86 1.35 11.09 -15.00
C LEU A 86 1.14 11.02 -16.53
N GLU A 87 0.00 11.52 -17.03
CA GLU A 87 -0.33 11.57 -18.46
C GLU A 87 0.69 12.32 -19.32
N HIS A 88 1.43 13.25 -18.73
CA HIS A 88 2.48 14.02 -19.41
C HIS A 88 3.86 13.39 -19.28
N SER A 89 4.00 12.34 -18.46
CA SER A 89 5.28 11.68 -18.17
C SER A 89 5.44 10.32 -18.85
N TRP A 90 4.49 9.86 -19.68
CA TRP A 90 4.56 8.55 -20.34
C TRP A 90 5.82 8.36 -21.19
N ASN A 91 6.25 9.38 -21.94
CA ASN A 91 7.48 9.31 -22.72
C ASN A 91 8.70 9.09 -21.83
N ASP A 92 8.82 9.86 -20.76
CA ASP A 92 9.96 9.80 -19.82
C ASP A 92 10.02 8.48 -19.06
N LEU A 93 8.86 7.84 -18.86
CA LEU A 93 8.71 6.55 -18.19
C LEU A 93 8.81 5.35 -19.13
N GLY A 94 8.99 5.58 -20.45
CA GLY A 94 9.12 4.53 -21.46
C GLY A 94 7.80 3.96 -21.99
N TYR A 95 6.66 4.58 -21.68
CA TYR A 95 5.30 4.16 -22.07
C TYR A 95 4.67 4.99 -23.18
N GLY A 96 5.39 5.97 -23.73
CA GLY A 96 4.83 6.90 -24.72
C GLY A 96 4.37 6.30 -26.05
N HIS A 97 4.71 5.04 -26.31
CA HIS A 97 4.27 4.27 -27.48
C HIS A 97 2.99 3.46 -27.22
N LEU A 98 2.44 3.51 -26.01
CA LEU A 98 1.25 2.77 -25.61
C LEU A 98 0.05 3.71 -25.44
N ASN A 99 -1.15 3.17 -25.65
CA ASN A 99 -2.39 3.92 -25.51
C ASN A 99 -3.02 3.64 -24.14
N GLN A 100 -3.14 4.66 -23.28
CA GLN A 100 -3.82 4.51 -22.00
C GLN A 100 -5.30 4.16 -22.18
N VAL A 101 -5.80 3.24 -21.36
CA VAL A 101 -7.20 2.87 -21.30
C VAL A 101 -7.92 3.71 -20.24
N PHE A 102 -8.97 4.41 -20.65
CA PHE A 102 -9.91 5.06 -19.77
C PHE A 102 -11.20 4.24 -19.77
N TYR A 103 -11.60 3.73 -18.61
CA TYR A 103 -12.77 2.87 -18.47
C TYR A 103 -14.04 3.71 -18.28
N ASP A 104 -15.11 3.27 -18.93
CA ASP A 104 -16.48 3.62 -18.60
C ASP A 104 -16.90 2.83 -17.34
N ILE A 105 -17.14 3.57 -16.27
CA ILE A 105 -17.49 3.05 -14.94
C ILE A 105 -18.99 3.17 -14.64
N GLY A 106 -19.80 3.55 -15.62
CA GLY A 106 -21.23 3.79 -15.45
C GLY A 106 -21.57 5.09 -14.70
N ALA A 107 -22.84 5.52 -14.77
CA ALA A 107 -23.30 6.80 -14.21
C ALA A 107 -23.49 6.79 -12.68
N ASP A 108 -23.37 5.65 -12.01
CA ASP A 108 -23.82 5.44 -10.63
C ASP A 108 -22.77 5.75 -9.54
N VAL A 109 -21.61 6.33 -9.89
CA VAL A 109 -20.55 6.63 -8.90
C VAL A 109 -20.15 8.11 -8.96
N SER A 110 -21.08 8.98 -8.55
CA SER A 110 -20.97 10.44 -8.72
C SER A 110 -19.78 11.11 -8.01
N ASP A 111 -19.20 10.46 -7.01
CA ASP A 111 -18.06 10.92 -6.20
C ASP A 111 -16.75 10.15 -6.49
N TYR A 112 -16.74 9.25 -7.49
CA TYR A 112 -15.52 8.57 -7.93
C TYR A 112 -14.50 9.59 -8.45
N GLY A 113 -13.24 9.47 -7.99
CA GLY A 113 -12.17 10.41 -8.31
C GLY A 113 -12.28 11.79 -7.65
N GLN A 114 -13.32 12.06 -6.85
CA GLN A 114 -13.49 13.35 -6.14
C GLN A 114 -12.88 13.36 -4.73
N ASN A 115 -12.36 12.22 -4.25
CA ASN A 115 -11.87 12.11 -2.88
C ASN A 115 -10.47 12.71 -2.67
N SER A 116 -10.33 13.29 -1.47
CA SER A 116 -9.26 14.19 -1.03
C SER A 116 -7.85 13.66 -1.25
N LEU A 117 -6.90 14.58 -1.45
CA LEU A 117 -5.44 14.36 -1.42
C LEU A 117 -4.91 13.58 -0.19
N ASP A 118 -5.77 13.34 0.81
CA ASP A 118 -5.49 12.67 2.08
C ASP A 118 -5.94 11.19 2.13
N ALA A 119 -6.37 10.57 1.02
CA ALA A 119 -6.64 9.13 0.99
C ALA A 119 -5.37 8.32 1.32
N ASN A 120 -5.48 7.33 2.21
CA ASN A 120 -4.34 6.60 2.79
C ASN A 120 -3.59 5.69 1.78
N LEU A 121 -4.26 5.29 0.70
CA LEU A 121 -3.65 4.55 -0.41
C LEU A 121 -3.25 5.56 -1.50
N GLN A 122 -1.95 5.77 -1.68
CA GLN A 122 -1.37 6.71 -2.64
C GLN A 122 -0.68 5.93 -3.76
N GLY A 123 -1.46 5.07 -4.41
CA GLY A 123 -1.09 4.23 -5.54
C GLY A 123 -2.03 4.44 -6.72
N SER A 124 -1.55 4.08 -7.91
CA SER A 124 -2.38 4.01 -9.11
C SER A 124 -1.84 2.94 -10.06
N ALA A 125 -2.69 1.99 -10.42
CA ALA A 125 -2.51 1.09 -11.54
C ALA A 125 -3.08 1.73 -12.82
N ILE A 126 -2.26 1.82 -13.86
CA ILE A 126 -2.64 2.36 -15.16
C ILE A 126 -2.62 1.23 -16.19
N THR A 127 -3.72 1.06 -16.91
CA THR A 127 -3.82 0.12 -18.02
C THR A 127 -3.49 0.79 -19.34
N PHE A 128 -2.74 0.09 -20.17
CA PHE A 128 -2.39 0.47 -21.53
C PHE A 128 -2.75 -0.63 -22.52
N VAL A 129 -2.93 -0.25 -23.78
CA VAL A 129 -3.05 -1.14 -24.93
C VAL A 129 -2.05 -0.71 -26.00
N SER A 130 -1.26 -1.66 -26.50
CA SER A 130 -0.35 -1.45 -27.64
C SER A 130 -1.09 -1.51 -28.98
N ASP A 131 -0.40 -1.14 -30.06
CA ASP A 131 -0.98 -1.11 -31.41
C ASP A 131 -1.43 -2.49 -31.92
N ASP A 132 -0.85 -3.57 -31.40
CA ASP A 132 -1.23 -4.96 -31.69
C ASP A 132 -2.38 -5.48 -30.82
N GLY A 133 -2.88 -4.66 -29.88
CA GLY A 133 -4.00 -5.00 -29.01
C GLY A 133 -3.62 -5.70 -27.71
N GLU A 134 -2.32 -5.90 -27.44
CA GLU A 134 -1.86 -6.47 -26.17
C GLU A 134 -2.12 -5.50 -25.01
N THR A 135 -2.49 -6.07 -23.85
CA THR A 135 -2.80 -5.30 -22.64
C THR A 135 -1.60 -5.27 -21.70
N TYR A 136 -1.27 -4.07 -21.24
CA TYR A 136 -0.19 -3.83 -20.30
C TYR A 136 -0.66 -3.02 -19.10
N THR A 137 0.05 -3.14 -17.98
CA THR A 137 -0.19 -2.35 -16.78
C THR A 137 1.10 -1.75 -16.24
N ALA A 138 1.00 -0.61 -15.57
CA ALA A 138 2.09 -0.06 -14.76
C ALA A 138 1.53 0.47 -13.44
N ILE A 139 2.28 0.28 -12.36
CA ILE A 139 1.89 0.76 -11.03
C ILE A 139 2.76 1.96 -10.65
N PHE A 140 2.14 2.99 -10.12
CA PHE A 140 2.79 4.19 -9.61
C PHE A 140 2.46 4.37 -8.14
N ILE A 141 3.47 4.34 -7.29
CA ILE A 141 3.36 4.59 -5.85
C ILE A 141 3.99 5.94 -5.54
N LYS A 142 3.29 6.76 -4.76
CA LYS A 142 3.83 8.06 -4.36
C LYS A 142 5.05 7.89 -3.45
N LYS A 143 6.18 8.45 -3.86
CA LYS A 143 7.43 8.42 -3.09
C LYS A 143 7.27 9.12 -1.74
N ASP A 144 6.60 10.28 -1.74
CA ASP A 144 6.40 11.15 -0.59
C ASP A 144 4.98 11.02 -0.02
N ILE A 145 4.80 10.05 0.88
CA ILE A 145 3.54 9.92 1.64
C ILE A 145 3.54 10.92 2.79
N ARG A 146 2.42 11.65 2.92
CA ARG A 146 2.13 12.52 4.06
C ARG A 146 1.61 11.66 5.21
N CYS A 147 2.44 11.45 6.22
CA CYS A 147 2.04 10.75 7.44
C CYS A 147 2.79 11.32 8.65
N SER A 148 2.49 10.77 9.83
CA SER A 148 3.15 11.12 11.09
C SER A 148 4.64 10.74 11.05
N PHE A 149 5.00 9.62 10.43
CA PHE A 149 6.38 9.13 10.37
C PHE A 149 7.33 10.07 9.60
N ARG A 150 8.55 10.22 10.13
CA ARG A 150 9.63 10.99 9.50
C ARG A 150 10.67 10.11 8.84
N LEU A 151 10.97 8.95 9.43
CA LEU A 151 11.90 7.98 8.89
C LEU A 151 11.28 7.28 7.68
N ALA A 152 12.03 7.22 6.58
CA ALA A 152 11.57 6.64 5.33
C ALA A 152 11.11 5.18 5.50
N GLU A 153 11.83 4.41 6.32
CA GLU A 153 11.52 3.00 6.61
C GLU A 153 10.09 2.80 7.09
N TYR A 154 9.65 3.59 8.07
CA TYR A 154 8.30 3.47 8.62
C TYR A 154 7.21 3.96 7.66
N LYS A 155 7.56 4.77 6.65
CA LYS A 155 6.59 5.12 5.60
C LYS A 155 6.26 3.94 4.69
N TYR A 156 7.12 2.93 4.60
CA TYR A 156 6.81 1.74 3.80
C TYR A 156 5.69 0.88 4.41
N THR A 157 5.35 1.06 5.69
CA THR A 157 4.13 0.49 6.29
C THR A 157 2.85 0.95 5.59
N LEU A 158 2.85 2.15 5.00
CA LEU A 158 1.75 2.70 4.19
C LEU A 158 1.90 2.37 2.70
N LYS A 159 3.14 2.26 2.19
CA LYS A 159 3.38 1.96 0.77
C LYS A 159 3.06 0.51 0.42
N ILE A 160 3.35 -0.43 1.30
CA ILE A 160 3.08 -1.85 1.06
C ILE A 160 1.58 -2.14 0.84
N PRO A 161 0.63 -1.69 1.70
CA PRO A 161 -0.79 -1.90 1.44
C PRO A 161 -1.24 -1.22 0.14
N ALA A 162 -0.72 -0.02 -0.18
CA ALA A 162 -0.98 0.62 -1.48
C ALA A 162 -0.49 -0.23 -2.66
N LEU A 163 0.75 -0.72 -2.62
CA LEU A 163 1.28 -1.59 -3.67
C LEU A 163 0.47 -2.87 -3.83
N LEU A 164 0.12 -3.53 -2.72
CA LEU A 164 -0.66 -4.77 -2.78
C LEU A 164 -2.07 -4.52 -3.31
N HIS A 165 -2.68 -3.39 -2.98
CA HIS A 165 -3.96 -2.96 -3.55
C HIS A 165 -3.86 -2.79 -5.08
N GLU A 166 -2.88 -2.04 -5.57
CA GLU A 166 -2.68 -1.88 -7.02
C GLU A 166 -2.37 -3.21 -7.73
N LEU A 167 -1.64 -4.13 -7.08
CA LEU A 167 -1.42 -5.47 -7.59
C LEU A 167 -2.71 -6.31 -7.64
N GLY A 168 -3.66 -6.01 -6.76
CA GLY A 168 -5.02 -6.53 -6.83
C GLY A 168 -5.70 -6.11 -8.14
N HIS A 169 -5.64 -4.82 -8.52
CA HIS A 169 -6.16 -4.37 -9.81
C HIS A 169 -5.47 -5.01 -11.00
N VAL A 170 -4.13 -5.13 -10.99
CA VAL A 170 -3.40 -5.83 -12.06
C VAL A 170 -3.87 -7.28 -12.20
N THR A 171 -4.04 -7.98 -11.07
CA THR A 171 -4.55 -9.36 -11.05
C THR A 171 -5.98 -9.44 -11.59
N ASP A 172 -6.83 -8.47 -11.25
CA ASP A 172 -8.22 -8.37 -11.72
C ASP A 172 -8.29 -8.17 -13.24
N ILE A 173 -7.46 -7.26 -13.77
CA ILE A 173 -7.34 -6.97 -15.20
C ILE A 173 -6.86 -8.20 -15.98
N GLU A 174 -5.79 -8.87 -15.54
CA GLU A 174 -5.28 -10.08 -16.21
C GLU A 174 -6.30 -11.24 -16.22
N GLN A 175 -7.17 -11.29 -15.20
CA GLN A 175 -8.21 -12.32 -15.10
C GLN A 175 -9.53 -11.93 -15.78
N GLY A 176 -9.67 -10.66 -16.22
CA GLY A 176 -10.88 -10.13 -16.82
C GLY A 176 -12.13 -10.27 -15.93
N LYS A 177 -11.98 -10.13 -14.60
CA LYS A 177 -13.11 -10.33 -13.67
C LYS A 177 -14.02 -9.11 -13.62
N ASN A 178 -13.46 -7.95 -13.30
CA ASN A 178 -14.20 -6.69 -13.19
C ASN A 178 -13.82 -5.67 -14.25
N PHE A 179 -12.79 -5.95 -15.06
CA PHE A 179 -12.33 -5.10 -16.15
C PHE A 179 -12.52 -5.79 -17.51
N ASP A 180 -13.27 -5.14 -18.39
CA ASP A 180 -13.38 -5.49 -19.81
C ASP A 180 -12.56 -4.47 -20.60
N VAL A 181 -11.28 -4.78 -20.79
CA VAL A 181 -10.31 -3.90 -21.45
C VAL A 181 -10.70 -3.60 -22.90
N PRO A 182 -11.08 -4.59 -23.74
CA PRO A 182 -11.46 -4.33 -25.13
C PRO A 182 -12.66 -3.38 -25.25
N ASN A 183 -13.66 -3.52 -24.38
CA ASN A 183 -14.84 -2.66 -24.40
C ASN A 183 -14.70 -1.41 -23.52
N LYS A 184 -13.53 -1.23 -22.85
CA LYS A 184 -13.25 -0.15 -21.91
C LYS A 184 -14.32 -0.01 -20.84
N ARG A 185 -14.76 -1.11 -20.23
CA ARG A 185 -15.76 -1.11 -19.15
C ARG A 185 -15.16 -1.65 -17.87
N ALA A 186 -15.58 -1.10 -16.73
CA ALA A 186 -15.19 -1.64 -15.44
C ALA A 186 -16.37 -1.62 -14.44
N ASN A 187 -16.54 -2.70 -13.68
CA ASN A 187 -17.35 -2.67 -12.48
C ASN A 187 -16.50 -2.14 -11.33
N ILE A 188 -16.47 -0.82 -11.18
CA ILE A 188 -15.49 -0.16 -10.33
C ILE A 188 -15.62 -0.49 -8.84
N ILE A 189 -16.85 -0.68 -8.34
CA ILE A 189 -17.06 -1.08 -6.93
C ILE A 189 -16.49 -2.47 -6.69
N GLU A 190 -16.81 -3.44 -7.55
CA GLU A 190 -16.31 -4.81 -7.39
C GLU A 190 -14.79 -4.91 -7.63
N ALA A 191 -14.24 -4.08 -8.52
CA ALA A 191 -12.79 -3.98 -8.73
C ALA A 191 -12.05 -3.48 -7.48
N GLU A 192 -12.56 -2.43 -6.81
CA GLU A 192 -11.98 -1.95 -5.55
C GLU A 192 -12.12 -2.99 -4.43
N VAL A 193 -13.29 -3.63 -4.33
CA VAL A 193 -13.52 -4.67 -3.33
C VAL A 193 -12.51 -5.80 -3.54
N PHE A 194 -12.31 -6.24 -4.79
CA PHE A 194 -11.31 -7.24 -5.13
C PHE A 194 -9.90 -6.80 -4.71
N ALA A 195 -9.49 -5.57 -5.06
CA ALA A 195 -8.16 -5.06 -4.74
C ALA A 195 -7.89 -4.97 -3.24
N HIS A 196 -8.85 -4.51 -2.44
CA HIS A 196 -8.73 -4.45 -0.99
C HIS A 196 -8.67 -5.85 -0.35
N LEU A 197 -9.52 -6.78 -0.79
CA LEU A 197 -9.51 -8.16 -0.31
C LEU A 197 -8.17 -8.83 -0.62
N PHE A 198 -7.66 -8.65 -1.85
CA PHE A 198 -6.34 -9.12 -2.24
C PHE A 198 -5.24 -8.54 -1.34
N ALA A 199 -5.27 -7.23 -1.08
CA ALA A 199 -4.29 -6.58 -0.22
C ALA A 199 -4.31 -7.14 1.21
N LEU A 200 -5.49 -7.26 1.82
CA LEU A 200 -5.65 -7.82 3.17
C LEU A 200 -5.12 -9.27 3.26
N GLU A 201 -5.45 -10.12 2.28
CA GLU A 201 -4.97 -11.50 2.22
C GLU A 201 -3.43 -11.57 2.10
N GLN A 202 -2.85 -10.75 1.22
CA GLN A 202 -1.39 -10.72 1.02
C GLN A 202 -0.65 -10.19 2.26
N LEU A 203 -1.20 -9.17 2.94
CA LEU A 203 -0.66 -8.63 4.19
C LEU A 203 -0.71 -9.66 5.31
N ALA A 204 -1.84 -10.37 5.46
CA ALA A 204 -2.01 -11.41 6.46
C ALA A 204 -1.04 -12.58 6.24
N THR A 205 -0.93 -13.06 5.00
CA THR A 205 -0.02 -14.16 4.62
C THR A 205 1.45 -13.82 4.88
N ARG A 206 1.82 -12.54 4.75
CA ARG A 206 3.18 -12.04 5.04
C ARG A 206 3.40 -11.68 6.50
N CYS A 207 2.38 -11.76 7.35
CA CYS A 207 2.43 -11.30 8.74
C CYS A 207 2.83 -9.82 8.89
N LEU A 208 2.42 -8.98 7.93
CA LEU A 208 2.58 -7.52 7.98
C LEU A 208 1.45 -6.89 8.82
N THR A 209 1.46 -7.20 10.12
CA THR A 209 0.35 -6.92 11.04
C THR A 209 0.06 -5.42 11.18
N ALA A 210 1.10 -4.58 11.25
CA ALA A 210 0.93 -3.13 11.32
C ALA A 210 0.20 -2.58 10.09
N SER A 211 0.66 -2.96 8.90
CA SER A 211 0.05 -2.56 7.62
C SER A 211 -1.36 -3.12 7.44
N TYR A 212 -1.60 -4.37 7.86
CA TYR A 212 -2.93 -4.99 7.83
C TYR A 212 -3.93 -4.20 8.67
N ARG A 213 -3.59 -3.90 9.93
CA ARG A 213 -4.47 -3.13 10.83
C ARG A 213 -4.76 -1.75 10.29
N MET A 214 -3.73 -1.05 9.80
CA MET A 214 -3.91 0.29 9.23
C MET A 214 -4.89 0.29 8.04
N LEU A 215 -4.82 -0.73 7.17
CA LEU A 215 -5.77 -0.86 6.06
C LEU A 215 -7.18 -1.18 6.58
N TYR A 216 -7.29 -2.15 7.48
CA TYR A 216 -8.57 -2.59 8.04
C TYR A 216 -9.30 -1.47 8.81
N GLU A 217 -8.61 -0.81 9.74
CA GLU A 217 -9.12 0.36 10.48
C GLU A 217 -9.47 1.52 9.54
N GLY A 218 -8.68 1.71 8.48
CA GLY A 218 -8.96 2.72 7.45
C GLY A 218 -10.27 2.47 6.69
N LEU A 219 -10.65 1.20 6.48
CA LEU A 219 -11.93 0.81 5.90
C LEU A 219 -13.08 1.05 6.90
N GLU A 220 -12.91 0.68 8.17
CA GLU A 220 -13.90 0.96 9.22
C GLU A 220 -14.17 2.47 9.34
N ASP A 221 -13.13 3.29 9.29
CA ASP A 221 -13.19 4.75 9.32
C ASP A 221 -13.84 5.37 8.06
N ALA A 222 -13.94 4.62 6.95
CA ALA A 222 -14.56 5.09 5.72
C ALA A 222 -16.10 4.97 5.75
N ILE A 223 -16.64 3.93 6.39
CA ILE A 223 -18.09 3.66 6.47
C ILE A 223 -18.90 4.89 6.93
N PRO A 224 -18.60 5.53 8.08
CA PRO A 224 -19.44 6.64 8.56
C PRO A 224 -19.36 7.90 7.68
N LYS A 225 -18.43 7.96 6.72
CA LYS A 225 -18.28 9.10 5.80
C LYS A 225 -19.25 9.05 4.62
N GLY A 226 -19.87 7.89 4.36
CA GLY A 226 -20.81 7.68 3.26
C GLY A 226 -20.15 7.72 1.87
N GLY A 227 -20.98 7.70 0.83
CA GLY A 227 -20.55 7.74 -0.56
C GLY A 227 -19.93 6.44 -1.06
N TYR A 228 -19.22 6.53 -2.18
CA TYR A 228 -18.61 5.38 -2.86
C TYR A 228 -17.63 4.61 -1.97
N LEU A 229 -16.77 5.31 -1.24
CA LEU A 229 -15.76 4.66 -0.38
C LEU A 229 -16.40 3.90 0.78
N ALA A 230 -17.51 4.40 1.33
CA ALA A 230 -18.24 3.68 2.37
C ALA A 230 -18.84 2.38 1.83
N GLN A 231 -19.43 2.41 0.62
CA GLN A 231 -19.97 1.22 -0.02
C GLN A 231 -18.90 0.16 -0.29
N VAL A 232 -17.73 0.56 -0.81
CA VAL A 232 -16.58 -0.34 -0.98
C VAL A 232 -16.16 -0.92 0.36
N ALA A 233 -16.00 -0.08 1.39
CA ALA A 233 -15.55 -0.52 2.71
C ALA A 233 -16.52 -1.52 3.36
N GLU A 234 -17.83 -1.28 3.29
CA GLU A 234 -18.86 -2.21 3.77
C GLU A 234 -18.75 -3.58 3.10
N LEU A 235 -18.65 -3.59 1.76
CA LEU A 235 -18.54 -4.83 0.99
C LEU A 235 -17.23 -5.57 1.29
N VAL A 236 -16.11 -4.86 1.43
CA VAL A 236 -14.83 -5.46 1.82
C VAL A 236 -14.94 -6.09 3.19
N LEU A 237 -15.41 -5.36 4.21
CA LEU A 237 -15.49 -5.87 5.57
C LEU A 237 -16.51 -7.00 5.73
N GLN A 238 -17.58 -7.03 4.91
CA GLN A 238 -18.52 -8.14 4.86
C GLN A 238 -17.91 -9.41 4.26
N ARG A 239 -17.02 -9.27 3.28
CA ARG A 239 -16.46 -10.38 2.49
C ARG A 239 -15.06 -10.79 2.95
N ALA A 240 -14.40 -9.96 3.74
CA ALA A 240 -13.05 -10.21 4.23
C ALA A 240 -13.06 -11.48 5.09
N PRO A 241 -12.24 -12.49 4.75
CA PRO A 241 -12.07 -13.63 5.64
C PRO A 241 -11.49 -13.16 6.97
N GLU A 242 -11.84 -13.84 8.05
CA GLU A 242 -11.23 -13.59 9.36
C GLU A 242 -9.73 -13.94 9.30
N HIS A 243 -8.91 -12.90 9.17
CA HIS A 243 -7.47 -13.01 9.34
C HIS A 243 -7.07 -12.44 10.71
N ASN A 244 -6.25 -13.20 11.43
CA ASN A 244 -5.63 -12.77 12.67
C ASN A 244 -4.11 -12.81 12.54
N PRO A 245 -3.49 -11.82 11.85
CA PRO A 245 -2.04 -11.74 11.76
C PRO A 245 -1.42 -11.70 13.16
N ILE A 246 -0.37 -12.49 13.38
CA ILE A 246 0.26 -12.62 14.69
C ILE A 246 1.02 -11.32 15.00
N ASP A 247 0.56 -10.64 16.04
CA ASP A 247 1.25 -9.49 16.62
C ASP A 247 2.28 -9.99 17.64
N TRP A 248 3.52 -10.17 17.17
CA TRP A 248 4.60 -10.69 18.01
C TRP A 248 4.89 -9.80 19.22
N GLN A 249 4.57 -8.50 19.16
CA GLN A 249 4.77 -7.54 20.26
C GLN A 249 3.77 -7.73 21.39
N ARG A 250 2.66 -8.46 21.14
CA ARG A 250 1.63 -8.78 22.13
C ARG A 250 1.74 -10.19 22.71
N LEU A 251 2.74 -10.96 22.26
CA LEU A 251 2.97 -12.29 22.82
C LEU A 251 3.57 -12.17 24.22
N ASP A 252 3.12 -13.00 25.15
CA ASP A 252 3.67 -13.11 26.50
C ASP A 252 4.99 -13.92 26.48
N ILE A 253 5.97 -13.41 25.73
CA ILE A 253 7.30 -14.00 25.60
C ILE A 253 8.29 -13.05 26.31
N PRO A 254 8.99 -13.51 27.35
CA PRO A 254 9.92 -12.66 28.10
C PRO A 254 11.06 -12.17 27.19
N LEU A 255 11.44 -10.90 27.32
CA LEU A 255 12.53 -10.35 26.53
C LEU A 255 13.85 -11.07 26.83
N PRO A 256 14.72 -11.31 25.82
CA PRO A 256 16.05 -11.83 26.08
C PRO A 256 16.83 -10.82 26.94
N VAL A 257 17.19 -11.24 28.15
CA VAL A 257 18.01 -10.48 29.11
C VAL A 257 19.46 -10.41 28.64
#